data_AF-A0A258SS44-F1
#
_entry.id   AF-A0A258SS44-F1
#
_cell.length_a   1.000
_cell.length_b   1.000
_cell.length_c   1.000
_cell.angle_alpha   90.00
_cell.angle_beta   90.00
_cell.angle_gamma   90.00
#
_symmetry.space_group_name_H-M   'P 1'
#
loop_
_entity.id
_entity.type
_entity.pdbx_description
1 polymer ?
#
loop_
_entity_poly.entity_id
_entity_poly.type
_entity_poly.pdbx_seq_one_letter_code
_entity_poly.pdbx_strand_id
1 'polypeptide(L)'
;MTGKVFLVGAGPGDPELITLKAVHALNSANVVLVDDLVNDDVLKHCTQARVVYVGKRGGCKSTPQNFINRMLISLATHGETVVRLKGGDPFLFGRGGEEMLALREAGVEVEVISGVTSGIAVPASMG
;
A
#
# COMPACT_ATOMS: atom_id res chain seq x y z
N MET A 1 -2.77 12.14 19.06
CA MET A 1 -3.84 11.26 18.53
C MET A 1 -3.15 10.23 17.64
N THR A 2 -3.46 8.94 17.78
CA THR A 2 -2.89 7.90 16.90
C THR A 2 -3.46 8.07 15.49
N GLY A 3 -2.59 7.98 14.49
CA GLY A 3 -2.97 8.02 13.08
C GLY A 3 -3.56 6.70 12.62
N LYS A 4 -3.86 6.62 11.32
CA LYS A 4 -4.53 5.49 10.68
C LYS A 4 -3.70 4.93 9.54
N VAL A 5 -3.75 3.61 9.35
CA VAL A 5 -3.10 2.95 8.20
C VAL A 5 -4.15 2.46 7.20
N PHE A 6 -3.92 2.75 5.94
CA PHE A 6 -4.65 2.16 4.81
C PHE A 6 -3.77 1.13 4.10
N LEU A 7 -4.21 -0.12 4.01
CA LEU A 7 -3.59 -1.13 3.15
C LEU A 7 -4.31 -1.11 1.81
N VAL A 8 -3.64 -0.62 0.76
CA VAL A 8 -4.28 -0.24 -0.50
C VAL A 8 -3.73 -1.05 -1.67
N GLY A 9 -4.63 -1.67 -2.43
CA GLY A 9 -4.31 -2.28 -3.71
C GLY A 9 -4.25 -1.23 -4.83
N ALA A 10 -3.11 -1.14 -5.50
CA ALA A 10 -2.88 -0.21 -6.60
C ALA A 10 -3.43 -0.70 -7.95
N GLY A 11 -3.88 -1.96 -8.03
CA GLY A 11 -4.29 -2.56 -9.30
C GLY A 11 -3.13 -3.26 -10.03
N PRO A 12 -3.38 -3.79 -11.24
CA PRO A 12 -2.45 -4.68 -11.94
C PRO A 12 -1.31 -3.96 -12.69
N GLY A 13 -1.31 -2.61 -12.70
CA GLY A 13 -0.26 -1.81 -13.33
C GLY A 13 -0.81 -0.62 -14.12
N ASP A 14 -1.95 -0.79 -14.80
CA ASP A 14 -2.69 0.30 -15.42
C ASP A 14 -3.21 1.26 -14.33
N PRO A 15 -2.79 2.55 -14.32
CA PRO A 15 -3.23 3.52 -13.33
C PRO A 15 -4.75 3.74 -13.31
N GLU A 16 -5.46 3.50 -14.42
CA GLU A 16 -6.92 3.68 -14.49
C GLU A 16 -7.70 2.54 -13.79
N LEU A 17 -7.02 1.44 -13.44
CA LEU A 17 -7.60 0.33 -12.69
C LEU A 17 -7.49 0.50 -11.17
N ILE A 18 -6.98 1.64 -10.70
CA ILE A 18 -7.05 2.02 -9.28
C ILE A 18 -8.50 2.31 -8.87
N THR A 19 -8.88 1.96 -7.65
CA THR A 19 -10.23 2.24 -7.16
C THR A 19 -10.37 3.70 -6.70
N LEU A 20 -11.57 4.28 -6.82
CA LEU A 20 -11.85 5.62 -6.28
C LEU A 20 -11.52 5.74 -4.79
N LYS A 21 -11.78 4.67 -4.02
CA LYS A 21 -11.47 4.64 -2.58
C LYS A 21 -9.95 4.68 -2.33
N ALA A 22 -9.16 4.02 -3.17
CA ALA A 22 -7.70 4.09 -3.09
C ALA A 22 -7.19 5.50 -3.43
N VAL A 23 -7.77 6.15 -4.44
CA VAL A 23 -7.46 7.57 -4.77
C VAL A 23 -7.78 8.49 -3.59
N HIS A 24 -8.93 8.32 -2.93
CA HIS A 24 -9.26 9.13 -1.74
C HIS A 24 -8.28 8.91 -0.59
N ALA A 25 -7.84 7.67 -0.34
CA ALA A 25 -6.84 7.37 0.68
C ALA A 25 -5.46 7.97 0.34
N LEU A 26 -5.06 7.95 -0.93
CA LEU A 26 -3.82 8.57 -1.39
C LEU A 26 -3.85 10.10 -1.21
N ASN A 27 -4.97 10.76 -1.52
CA ASN A 27 -5.12 12.20 -1.35
C ASN A 27 -5.08 12.66 0.13
N SER A 28 -5.46 11.79 1.07
CA SER A 28 -5.44 12.11 2.51
C SER A 28 -4.14 11.68 3.22
N ALA A 29 -3.26 10.96 2.53
CA ALA A 29 -2.05 10.42 3.13
C ALA A 29 -1.03 11.51 3.48
N ASN A 30 -0.38 11.36 4.63
CA ASN A 30 0.83 12.10 4.99
C ASN A 30 2.08 11.36 4.50
N VAL A 31 2.07 10.02 4.57
CA VAL A 31 3.17 9.16 4.13
C VAL A 31 2.63 7.98 3.31
N VAL A 32 3.29 7.66 2.20
CA VAL A 32 2.95 6.51 1.34
C VAL A 32 4.13 5.54 1.26
N LEU A 33 3.93 4.30 1.71
CA LEU A 33 4.90 3.21 1.64
C LEU A 33 4.60 2.35 0.41
N VAL A 34 5.48 2.40 -0.58
CA VAL A 34 5.23 1.83 -1.93
C VAL A 34 6.04 0.53 -2.13
N ASP A 35 5.37 -0.54 -2.56
CA ASP A 35 6.00 -1.78 -3.06
C ASP A 35 6.48 -1.64 -4.51
N ASP A 36 7.42 -2.48 -4.96
CA ASP A 36 8.02 -2.35 -6.30
C ASP A 36 7.06 -2.58 -7.46
N LEU A 37 6.00 -3.36 -7.25
CA LEU A 37 5.04 -3.70 -8.32
C LEU A 37 4.03 -2.59 -8.61
N VAL A 38 4.09 -1.49 -7.85
CA VAL A 38 3.21 -0.35 -8.05
C VAL A 38 3.74 0.51 -9.19
N ASN A 39 2.85 0.88 -10.12
CA ASN A 39 3.17 1.86 -11.15
C ASN A 39 3.21 3.27 -10.52
N ASP A 40 4.33 3.97 -10.65
CA ASP A 40 4.53 5.31 -10.07
C ASP A 40 3.50 6.36 -10.55
N ASP A 41 2.83 6.15 -11.68
CA ASP A 41 1.79 7.06 -12.16
C ASP A 41 0.63 7.24 -11.18
N VAL A 42 0.32 6.24 -10.34
CA VAL A 42 -0.73 6.40 -9.31
C VAL A 42 -0.32 7.36 -8.19
N LEU A 43 0.97 7.65 -8.04
CA LEU A 43 1.49 8.60 -7.04
C LEU A 43 1.12 10.07 -7.38
N LYS A 44 0.63 10.33 -8.59
CA LYS A 44 0.04 11.64 -8.96
C LYS A 44 -1.16 12.01 -8.08
N HIS A 45 -1.77 11.04 -7.38
CA HIS A 45 -2.87 11.26 -6.44
C HIS A 45 -2.43 11.59 -5.01
N CYS A 46 -1.12 11.66 -4.73
CA CYS A 46 -0.60 11.94 -3.39
C CYS A 46 0.62 12.87 -3.40
N THR A 47 0.62 13.90 -4.25
CA THR A 47 1.75 14.83 -4.41
C THR A 47 2.15 15.57 -3.13
N GLN A 48 1.23 15.67 -2.16
CA GLN A 48 1.48 16.26 -0.84
C GLN A 48 2.18 15.30 0.14
N ALA A 49 2.18 14.00 -0.15
CA ALA A 49 2.63 12.98 0.79
C ALA A 49 4.13 12.67 0.63
N ARG A 50 4.78 12.30 1.73
CA ARG A 50 6.14 11.76 1.68
C ARG A 50 6.10 10.31 1.17
N VAL A 51 6.74 10.05 0.03
CA VAL A 51 6.81 8.70 -0.56
C VAL A 51 8.05 7.97 -0.04
N VAL A 52 7.88 6.74 0.44
CA VAL A 52 8.96 5.84 0.86
C VAL A 52 8.82 4.50 0.15
N TYR A 53 9.83 4.12 -0.62
CA TYR A 53 9.85 2.84 -1.30
C TYR A 53 10.38 1.76 -0.36
N VAL A 54 9.63 0.67 -0.19
CA VAL A 54 9.98 -0.42 0.75
C VAL A 54 10.23 -1.77 0.06
N GLY A 55 10.15 -1.82 -1.26
CA GLY A 55 10.47 -3.02 -2.04
C GLY A 55 11.96 -3.20 -2.42
N LYS A 56 12.24 -4.27 -3.15
CA LYS A 56 13.51 -4.62 -3.81
C LYS A 56 13.76 -3.76 -5.05
N ARG A 57 14.45 -2.64 -4.90
CA ARG A 57 15.10 -1.99 -6.05
C ARG A 57 16.33 -2.80 -6.50
N GLY A 58 16.34 -3.27 -7.75
CA GLY A 58 17.55 -3.65 -8.49
C GLY A 58 18.43 -4.75 -7.88
N GLY A 59 17.85 -5.87 -7.42
CA GLY A 59 18.64 -7.02 -6.93
C GLY A 59 19.21 -6.87 -5.50
N CYS A 60 18.95 -5.75 -4.82
CA CYS A 60 19.29 -5.59 -3.41
C CYS A 60 18.41 -6.47 -2.49
N LYS A 61 18.89 -6.71 -1.26
CA LYS A 61 18.12 -7.42 -0.23
C LYS A 61 16.81 -6.66 0.03
N SER A 62 15.70 -7.39 -0.06
CA SER A 62 14.37 -6.89 0.31
C SER A 62 14.40 -6.27 1.70
N THR A 63 13.69 -5.16 1.88
CA THR A 63 13.35 -4.70 3.23
C THR A 63 12.67 -5.86 3.96
N PRO A 64 13.20 -6.29 5.12
CA PRO A 64 12.55 -7.34 5.90
C PRO A 64 11.13 -6.94 6.27
N GLN A 65 10.16 -7.85 6.17
CA GLN A 65 8.76 -7.52 6.43
C GLN A 65 8.53 -6.97 7.85
N ASN A 66 9.24 -7.51 8.84
CA ASN A 66 9.19 -7.01 10.21
C ASN A 66 9.61 -5.54 10.30
N PHE A 67 10.52 -5.06 9.44
CA PHE A 67 10.90 -3.66 9.36
C PHE A 67 9.78 -2.81 8.77
N ILE A 68 9.12 -3.28 7.70
CA ILE A 68 7.94 -2.61 7.13
C ILE A 68 6.83 -2.48 8.18
N ASN A 69 6.53 -3.57 8.91
CA ASN A 69 5.51 -3.57 9.96
C ASN A 69 5.85 -2.56 11.07
N ARG A 70 7.11 -2.54 11.54
CA ARG A 70 7.58 -1.58 12.55
C ARG A 70 7.47 -0.14 12.05
N MET A 71 7.80 0.11 10.78
CA MET A 71 7.70 1.42 10.18
C MET A 71 6.24 1.90 10.09
N LEU A 72 5.31 1.03 9.65
CA LEU A 72 3.88 1.33 9.63
C LEU A 72 3.35 1.68 11.02
N ILE A 73 3.67 0.84 12.02
CA ILE A 73 3.27 1.08 13.42
C ILE A 73 3.85 2.39 13.93
N SER A 74 5.16 2.63 13.71
CA SER A 74 5.83 3.84 14.17
C SER A 74 5.21 5.09 13.56
N LEU A 75 4.96 5.12 12.25
CA LEU A 75 4.37 6.30 11.61
C LEU A 75 2.97 6.57 12.16
N ALA A 76 2.12 5.54 12.27
CA ALA A 76 0.79 5.69 12.81
C ALA A 76 0.78 6.15 14.28
N THR A 77 1.69 5.64 15.13
CA THR A 77 1.77 6.09 16.53
C THR A 77 2.23 7.54 16.67
N HIS A 78 2.91 8.09 15.67
CA HIS A 78 3.25 9.52 15.59
C HIS A 78 2.10 10.39 15.05
N GLY A 79 0.92 9.80 14.81
CA GLY A 79 -0.25 10.54 14.34
C GLY A 79 -0.38 10.64 12.83
N GLU A 80 0.50 9.98 12.06
CA GLU A 80 0.49 10.06 10.61
C GLU A 80 -0.65 9.23 10.01
N THR A 81 -1.28 9.77 8.97
CA THR A 81 -2.13 9.01 8.05
C THR A 81 -1.23 8.33 7.03
N VAL A 82 -1.16 7.00 7.09
CA VAL A 82 -0.21 6.21 6.31
C VAL A 82 -0.93 5.36 5.28
N VAL A 83 -0.49 5.41 4.02
CA VAL A 83 -0.93 4.47 3.00
C VAL A 83 0.18 3.46 2.72
N ARG A 84 -0.11 2.17 2.89
CA ARG A 84 0.71 1.07 2.39
C ARG A 84 0.18 0.65 1.03
N LEU A 85 0.86 1.11 -0.03
CA LEU A 85 0.45 0.90 -1.41
C LEU A 85 1.13 -0.35 -1.97
N LYS A 86 0.31 -1.29 -2.46
CA LYS A 86 0.74 -2.62 -2.90
C LYS A 86 0.23 -2.90 -4.31
N GLY A 87 1.03 -3.55 -5.15
CA GLY A 87 0.59 -3.98 -6.48
C GLY A 87 -0.55 -5.00 -6.39
N GLY A 88 -1.51 -4.93 -7.31
CA GLY A 88 -2.68 -5.81 -7.33
C GLY A 88 -3.64 -5.55 -6.16
N ASP A 89 -3.99 -6.63 -5.46
CA ASP A 89 -4.80 -6.60 -4.23
C ASP A 89 -3.91 -6.89 -3.00
N PRO A 90 -4.11 -6.20 -1.85
CA PRO A 90 -3.26 -6.37 -0.67
C PRO A 90 -3.17 -7.81 -0.15
N PHE A 91 -4.22 -8.63 -0.34
CA PHE A 91 -4.33 -9.96 0.24
C PHE A 91 -4.04 -11.10 -0.74
N LEU A 92 -3.95 -10.83 -2.04
CA LEU A 92 -3.53 -11.85 -3.00
C LEU A 92 -2.02 -11.82 -3.22
N PHE A 93 -1.31 -12.75 -2.59
CA PHE A 93 0.16 -12.88 -2.62
C PHE A 93 0.95 -11.62 -2.15
N GLY A 94 0.26 -10.61 -1.59
CA GLY A 94 0.84 -9.35 -1.16
C GLY A 94 1.30 -9.32 0.30
N ARG A 95 1.01 -10.34 1.13
CA ARG A 95 1.30 -10.35 2.58
C ARG A 95 0.56 -9.27 3.39
N GLY A 96 -0.48 -8.64 2.83
CA GLY A 96 -1.26 -7.64 3.57
C GLY A 96 -1.89 -8.18 4.86
N GLY A 97 -2.15 -9.49 4.94
CA GLY A 97 -2.63 -10.12 6.17
C GLY A 97 -1.63 -10.05 7.33
N GLU A 98 -0.33 -10.22 7.05
CA GLU A 98 0.74 -10.09 8.06
C GLU A 98 0.88 -8.64 8.54
N GLU A 99 0.83 -7.68 7.61
CA GLU A 99 0.89 -6.24 7.90
C GLU A 99 -0.32 -5.82 8.76
N MET A 100 -1.53 -6.27 8.39
CA MET A 100 -2.77 -5.98 9.11
C MET A 100 -2.76 -6.55 10.53
N LEU A 101 -2.31 -7.79 10.70
CA LEU A 101 -2.26 -8.44 12.01
C LEU A 101 -1.32 -7.67 12.96
N ALA A 102 -0.12 -7.34 12.50
CA ALA A 102 0.85 -6.58 13.30
C ALA A 102 0.33 -5.19 13.71
N LEU A 103 -0.40 -4.51 12.82
CA LEU A 103 -1.02 -3.22 13.11
C LEU A 103 -2.12 -3.34 14.18
N ARG A 104 -2.99 -4.35 14.06
CA ARG A 104 -4.06 -4.60 15.03
C ARG A 104 -3.51 -4.98 16.41
N GLU A 105 -2.49 -5.82 16.45
CA GLU A 105 -1.79 -6.18 17.70
C GLU A 105 -1.16 -4.95 18.38
N ALA A 106 -0.71 -3.97 17.60
CA ALA A 106 -0.19 -2.70 18.10
C ALA A 106 -1.29 -1.66 18.43
N GLY A 107 -2.57 -2.00 18.29
CA GLY A 107 -3.69 -1.09 18.55
C GLY A 107 -3.84 0.03 17.52
N VAL A 108 -3.29 -0.13 16.32
CA VAL A 108 -3.40 0.84 15.23
C VAL A 108 -4.66 0.57 14.41
N GLU A 109 -5.43 1.64 14.13
CA GLU A 109 -6.57 1.53 13.23
C GLU A 109 -6.08 1.23 11.80
N VAL A 110 -6.62 0.16 11.21
CA VAL A 110 -6.26 -0.28 9.86
C VAL A 110 -7.50 -0.47 9.01
N GLU A 111 -7.47 0.09 7.80
CA GLU A 111 -8.50 -0.09 6.79
C GLU A 111 -7.90 -0.71 5.53
N VAL A 112 -8.57 -1.72 4.98
CA VAL A 112 -8.14 -2.40 3.75
C VAL A 112 -8.98 -1.90 2.59
N ILE A 113 -8.31 -1.51 1.52
CA ILE A 113 -8.92 -1.09 0.26
C ILE A 113 -8.45 -2.06 -0.81
N SER A 114 -9.37 -2.90 -1.29
CA SER A 114 -9.10 -3.87 -2.33
C SER A 114 -8.69 -3.21 -3.65
N GLY A 115 -7.87 -3.92 -4.41
CA GLY A 115 -7.44 -3.53 -5.74
C GLY A 115 -7.78 -4.61 -6.76
N VAL A 116 -7.75 -4.26 -8.04
CA VAL A 116 -7.91 -5.25 -9.11
C VAL A 116 -6.63 -6.10 -9.18
N THR A 117 -6.76 -7.41 -9.03
CA THR A 117 -5.62 -8.33 -9.11
C THR A 117 -5.23 -8.65 -10.55
N SER A 118 -3.92 -8.82 -10.80
CA SER A 118 -3.37 -9.27 -12.07
C SER A 118 -3.92 -10.64 -12.49
N GLY A 119 -4.26 -11.51 -11.53
CA GLY A 119 -4.85 -12.83 -11.82
C GLY A 119 -6.19 -12.79 -12.54
N ILE A 120 -6.90 -11.65 -12.50
CA ILE A 120 -8.18 -11.44 -13.21
C ILE A 120 -7.99 -10.44 -14.36
N ALA A 121 -7.26 -9.34 -14.13
CA ALA A 121 -7.11 -8.29 -15.12
C ALA A 121 -6.34 -8.73 -16.36
N VAL A 122 -5.28 -9.53 -16.20
CA VAL A 122 -4.46 -9.96 -17.34
C VAL A 122 -5.26 -10.85 -18.29
N PRO A 123 -5.95 -11.92 -17.85
CA PRO A 123 -6.87 -12.65 -18.72
C PRO A 123 -7.91 -11.74 -19.39
N ALA A 124 -8.57 -10.86 -18.62
CA ALA A 124 -9.59 -9.96 -19.17
C ALA A 124 -9.07 -9.02 -20.27
N SER A 125 -7.80 -8.60 -20.22
CA SER A 125 -7.18 -7.78 -21.27
C SER A 125 -6.91 -8.53 -22.58
N MET A 126 -7.00 -9.87 -22.57
CA MET A 126 -6.71 -10.72 -23.74
C MET A 126 -7.98 -11.21 -24.46
N GLY A 127 -9.17 -10.97 -23.90
CA GLY A 127 -10.47 -11.45 -24.41
C GLY A 127 -10.83 -12.86 -23.94
#